data_AF-A0A538RUN9-F1
#
_entry.id   AF-A0A538RUN9-F1
#
_cell.length_a   1.000
_cell.length_b   1.000
_cell.length_c   1.000
_cell.angle_alpha   90.00
_cell.angle_beta   90.00
_cell.angle_gamma   90.00
#
_symmetry.space_group_name_H-M   'P 1'
#
loop_
_entity.id
_entity.type
_entity.pdbx_description
1 polymer ?
#
loop_
_entity_poly.entity_id
_entity_poly.type
_entity_poly.pdbx_seq_one_letter_code
_entity_poly.pdbx_strand_id
1 'polypeptide(L)'
;MSVLLVVWLTGCGESQPALIHGRSVAYWLQALQNRDARFRKKAVEALGNVGSADAAVVPALIQAVQDPDGGVRDAAVLALFKIGPDAPEAIPVLRAAQKDKDTKVRKHAEKALARIQGAQ
;
A
#
# COMPACT_ATOMS: atom_id res chain seq x y z
N MET A 1 -51.83 -15.66 -21.18
CA MET A 1 -50.82 -14.72 -21.72
C MET A 1 -50.69 -13.56 -20.73
N SER A 2 -49.65 -13.59 -19.91
CA SER A 2 -49.01 -12.44 -19.25
C SER A 2 -47.95 -13.01 -18.31
N VAL A 3 -46.74 -13.15 -18.83
CA VAL A 3 -45.53 -13.48 -18.07
C VAL A 3 -45.04 -12.15 -17.51
N LEU A 4 -45.25 -11.91 -16.21
CA LEU A 4 -44.59 -10.81 -15.52
C LEU A 4 -43.31 -11.31 -14.89
N LEU A 5 -42.23 -10.76 -15.42
CA LEU A 5 -40.84 -10.97 -15.09
C LEU A 5 -40.51 -10.06 -13.89
N VAL A 6 -40.14 -10.63 -12.75
CA VAL A 6 -39.36 -9.92 -11.71
C VAL A 6 -38.28 -10.87 -11.21
N VAL A 7 -37.13 -10.75 -11.85
CA VAL A 7 -35.83 -11.14 -11.31
C VAL A 7 -35.48 -10.20 -10.16
N TRP A 8 -34.55 -10.64 -9.31
CA TRP A 8 -33.73 -9.88 -8.36
C TRP A 8 -34.17 -9.92 -6.90
N LEU A 9 -33.55 -10.84 -6.14
CA LEU A 9 -32.88 -10.51 -4.87
C LEU A 9 -31.71 -11.49 -4.64
N THR A 10 -30.65 -11.39 -5.45
CA THR A 10 -29.31 -11.72 -4.93
C THR A 10 -28.90 -10.57 -4.02
N GLY A 11 -29.32 -10.63 -2.76
CA GLY A 11 -28.72 -9.83 -1.69
C GLY A 11 -27.37 -10.43 -1.31
N CYS A 12 -26.42 -10.47 -2.25
CA CYS A 12 -25.01 -10.62 -1.89
C CYS A 12 -24.62 -9.33 -1.17
N GLY A 13 -24.23 -9.45 0.09
CA GLY A 13 -23.83 -8.32 0.91
C GLY A 13 -22.70 -7.55 0.21
N GLU A 14 -23.02 -6.35 -0.28
CA GLU A 14 -22.01 -5.35 -0.57
C GLU A 14 -21.39 -4.95 0.77
N SER A 15 -20.29 -5.62 1.12
CA SER A 15 -19.42 -5.14 2.19
C SER A 15 -18.98 -3.73 1.81
N GLN A 16 -19.49 -2.72 2.52
CA GLN A 16 -19.09 -1.33 2.32
C GLN A 16 -17.55 -1.26 2.30
N PRO A 17 -16.94 -0.60 1.29
CA PRO A 17 -15.49 -0.58 1.19
C PRO A 17 -14.91 0.06 2.44
N ALA A 18 -13.98 -0.65 3.10
CA ALA A 18 -13.34 -0.18 4.30
C ALA A 18 -12.80 1.25 4.09
N LEU A 19 -13.26 2.18 4.93
CA LEU A 19 -12.86 3.58 4.86
C LEU A 19 -11.64 3.82 5.75
N ILE A 20 -10.61 4.42 5.17
CA ILE A 20 -9.36 4.81 5.82
C ILE A 20 -9.33 6.33 5.85
N HIS A 21 -9.39 6.92 7.04
CA HIS A 21 -9.59 8.37 7.22
C HIS A 21 -10.81 8.92 6.44
N GLY A 22 -11.90 8.15 6.38
CA GLY A 22 -13.12 8.52 5.65
C GLY A 22 -13.03 8.38 4.13
N ARG A 23 -12.01 7.70 3.59
CA ARG A 23 -11.81 7.49 2.15
C ARG A 23 -11.52 6.02 1.82
N SER A 24 -11.97 5.54 0.66
CA SER A 24 -11.70 4.17 0.20
C SER A 24 -10.22 3.93 -0.12
N VAL A 25 -9.79 2.66 -0.17
CA VAL A 25 -8.47 2.26 -0.72
C VAL A 25 -8.25 2.84 -2.12
N ALA A 26 -9.24 2.74 -3.02
CA ALA A 26 -9.15 3.26 -4.39
C ALA A 26 -8.81 4.75 -4.48
N TYR A 27 -9.39 5.57 -3.59
CA TYR A 27 -9.06 6.99 -3.47
C TYR A 27 -7.57 7.20 -3.13
N TRP A 28 -7.03 6.44 -2.17
CA TRP A 28 -5.64 6.55 -1.78
C TRP A 28 -4.69 6.01 -2.86
N LEU A 29 -5.06 4.96 -3.58
CA LEU A 29 -4.32 4.49 -4.75
C LEU A 29 -4.22 5.57 -5.83
N GLN A 30 -5.32 6.28 -6.11
CA GLN A 30 -5.30 7.40 -7.06
C GLN A 30 -4.44 8.56 -6.55
N ALA A 31 -4.45 8.82 -5.23
CA ALA A 31 -3.67 9.89 -4.61
C ALA A 31 -2.14 9.70 -4.74
N LEU A 32 -1.65 8.48 -5.01
CA LEU A 32 -0.24 8.23 -5.31
C LEU A 32 0.24 8.92 -6.61
N GLN A 33 -0.67 9.35 -7.49
CA GLN A 33 -0.33 10.07 -8.72
C GLN A 33 -0.35 11.60 -8.55
N ASN A 34 -0.53 12.10 -7.32
CA ASN A 34 -0.62 13.54 -7.07
C ASN A 34 0.73 14.25 -7.29
N ARG A 35 0.68 15.48 -7.82
CA ARG A 35 1.88 16.31 -8.03
C ARG A 35 2.56 16.71 -6.72
N ASP A 36 1.82 16.94 -5.65
CA ASP A 36 2.38 17.25 -4.32
C ASP A 36 2.87 15.97 -3.62
N ALA A 37 4.18 15.90 -3.39
CA ALA A 37 4.82 14.79 -2.68
C ALA A 37 4.28 14.58 -1.27
N ARG A 38 3.86 15.65 -0.57
CA ARG A 38 3.25 15.54 0.76
C ARG A 38 1.92 14.80 0.69
N PHE A 39 1.18 14.97 -0.40
CA PHE A 39 -0.09 14.27 -0.59
C PHE A 39 0.12 12.81 -0.97
N ARG A 40 1.11 12.52 -1.83
CA ARG A 40 1.53 11.13 -2.10
C ARG A 40 1.99 10.42 -0.83
N LYS A 41 2.78 11.10 0.01
CA LYS A 41 3.21 10.56 1.31
C LYS A 41 2.03 10.20 2.21
N LYS A 42 1.04 11.09 2.32
CA LYS A 42 -0.20 10.80 3.07
C LYS A 42 -0.94 9.58 2.51
N ALA A 43 -0.96 9.42 1.20
CA ALA A 43 -1.56 8.25 0.56
C ALA A 43 -0.81 6.96 0.91
N VAL A 44 0.53 6.98 0.86
CA VAL A 44 1.38 5.86 1.30
C VAL A 44 1.14 5.52 2.77
N GLU A 45 1.08 6.51 3.66
CA GLU A 45 0.80 6.30 5.09
C GLU A 45 -0.59 5.69 5.30
N ALA A 46 -1.62 6.17 4.58
CA ALA A 46 -2.96 5.62 4.65
C ALA A 46 -3.02 4.17 4.15
N LEU A 47 -2.40 3.86 3.00
CA LEU A 47 -2.32 2.51 2.45
C LEU A 47 -1.53 1.57 3.38
N GLY A 48 -0.45 2.05 3.98
CA GLY A 48 0.30 1.27 4.98
C GLY A 48 -0.53 0.87 6.21
N ASN A 49 -1.53 1.67 6.59
CA ASN A 49 -2.45 1.33 7.69
C ASN A 49 -3.51 0.30 7.28
N VAL A 50 -3.77 0.11 5.98
CA VAL A 50 -4.60 -1.00 5.46
C VAL A 50 -3.88 -2.32 5.63
N GLY A 51 -2.56 -2.28 5.44
CA GLY A 51 -1.73 -3.46 5.42
C GLY A 51 -1.99 -4.37 4.21
N SER A 52 -1.86 -5.67 4.41
CA SER A 52 -2.02 -6.72 3.38
C SER A 52 -3.48 -7.12 3.12
N ALA A 53 -4.45 -6.48 3.79
CA ALA A 53 -5.87 -6.84 3.68
C ALA A 53 -6.48 -6.57 2.29
N ASP A 54 -5.93 -5.62 1.55
CA ASP A 54 -6.30 -5.32 0.17
C ASP A 54 -5.11 -5.65 -0.76
N ALA A 55 -5.34 -6.53 -1.74
CA ALA A 55 -4.31 -7.03 -2.64
C ALA A 55 -3.64 -5.94 -3.50
N ALA A 56 -4.27 -4.76 -3.65
CA ALA A 56 -3.68 -3.64 -4.39
C ALA A 56 -2.67 -2.83 -3.56
N VAL A 57 -2.64 -2.99 -2.23
CA VAL A 57 -1.82 -2.16 -1.34
C VAL A 57 -0.32 -2.46 -1.49
N VAL A 58 0.09 -3.73 -1.37
CA VAL A 58 1.52 -4.10 -1.45
C VAL A 58 2.14 -3.69 -2.79
N PRO A 59 1.53 -3.97 -3.97
CA PRO A 59 2.04 -3.48 -5.25
C PRO A 59 2.17 -1.96 -5.33
N ALA A 60 1.21 -1.23 -4.78
CA ALA A 60 1.24 0.24 -4.77
C ALA A 60 2.36 0.79 -3.88
N LEU A 61 2.59 0.17 -2.71
CA LEU A 61 3.71 0.52 -1.84
C LEU A 61 5.06 0.21 -2.50
N ILE A 62 5.18 -0.91 -3.23
CA ILE A 62 6.40 -1.26 -4.00
C ILE A 62 6.72 -0.18 -5.03
N GLN A 63 5.72 0.37 -5.72
CA GLN A 63 5.91 1.49 -6.64
C GLN A 63 6.38 2.75 -5.90
N ALA A 64 5.78 3.05 -4.74
CA ALA A 64 6.11 4.24 -3.95
C ALA A 64 7.54 4.20 -3.35
N VAL A 65 8.16 3.02 -3.19
CA VAL A 65 9.59 2.92 -2.83
C VAL A 65 10.50 3.55 -3.89
N GLN A 66 10.03 3.74 -5.13
CA GLN A 66 10.79 4.35 -6.22
C GLN A 66 10.40 5.83 -6.46
N ASP A 67 9.61 6.44 -5.58
CA ASP A 67 9.15 7.82 -5.74
C ASP A 67 10.34 8.82 -5.82
N PRO A 68 10.27 9.88 -6.65
CA PRO A 68 11.32 10.89 -6.71
C PRO A 68 11.59 11.58 -5.36
N ASP A 69 10.57 11.72 -4.51
CA ASP A 69 10.68 12.35 -3.20
C ASP A 69 11.17 11.37 -2.12
N GLY A 70 12.18 11.77 -1.35
CA GLY A 70 12.77 10.92 -0.31
C GLY A 70 11.83 10.62 0.84
N GLY A 71 10.93 11.54 1.20
CA GLY A 71 9.95 11.33 2.25
C GLY A 71 8.85 10.34 1.87
N VAL A 72 8.48 10.30 0.58
CA VAL A 72 7.56 9.28 0.06
C VAL A 72 8.22 7.91 0.05
N ARG A 73 9.48 7.79 -0.43
CA ARG A 73 10.21 6.52 -0.39
C ARG A 73 10.37 5.98 1.03
N ASP A 74 10.74 6.84 1.98
CA ASP A 74 10.89 6.46 3.39
C ASP A 74 9.57 5.95 3.99
N ALA A 75 8.47 6.66 3.72
CA ALA A 75 7.14 6.23 4.16
C ALA A 75 6.73 4.88 3.56
N ALA A 76 7.07 4.63 2.29
CA ALA A 76 6.74 3.38 1.61
C ALA A 76 7.51 2.19 2.18
N VAL A 77 8.81 2.36 2.41
CA VAL A 77 9.65 1.34 3.06
C VAL A 77 9.16 1.08 4.48
N LEU A 78 8.79 2.12 5.24
CA LEU A 78 8.25 1.96 6.59
C LEU A 78 6.89 1.25 6.59
N ALA A 79 6.03 1.53 5.62
CA ALA A 79 4.75 0.83 5.46
C ALA A 79 4.97 -0.67 5.17
N LEU A 80 5.90 -1.00 4.26
CA LEU A 80 6.27 -2.39 3.97
C LEU A 80 6.91 -3.10 5.18
N PHE A 81 7.72 -2.40 5.96
CA PHE A 81 8.21 -2.92 7.25
C PHE A 81 7.05 -3.26 8.20
N LYS A 82 6.05 -2.40 8.33
CA LYS A 82 4.89 -2.65 9.21
C LYS A 82 4.10 -3.87 8.77
N ILE A 83 3.87 -4.01 7.45
CA ILE A 83 3.22 -5.19 6.84
C ILE A 83 4.02 -6.46 7.15
N GLY A 84 5.34 -6.41 6.98
CA GLY A 84 6.22 -7.52 7.35
C GLY A 84 6.02 -8.74 6.44
N PRO A 85 5.99 -9.98 6.98
CA PRO A 85 6.01 -11.23 6.20
C PRO A 85 4.93 -11.36 5.11
N ASP A 86 3.86 -10.59 5.17
CA ASP A 86 2.78 -10.56 4.15
C ASP A 86 3.14 -9.75 2.89
N ALA A 87 4.36 -9.21 2.79
CA ALA A 87 4.86 -8.49 1.61
C ALA A 87 6.18 -9.07 1.06
N PRO A 88 6.31 -10.39 0.83
CA PRO A 88 7.55 -10.98 0.31
C PRO A 88 7.92 -10.45 -1.08
N GLU A 89 6.94 -9.98 -1.87
CA GLU A 89 7.14 -9.38 -3.19
C GLU A 89 7.94 -8.08 -3.13
N ALA A 90 8.02 -7.43 -1.97
CA ALA A 90 8.79 -6.22 -1.77
C ALA A 90 10.30 -6.45 -1.64
N ILE A 91 10.76 -7.70 -1.44
CA ILE A 91 12.18 -8.01 -1.22
C ILE A 91 13.11 -7.40 -2.30
N PRO A 92 12.83 -7.52 -3.61
CA PRO A 92 13.72 -6.95 -4.63
C PRO A 92 13.85 -5.43 -4.54
N VAL A 93 12.73 -4.72 -4.33
CA VAL A 93 12.75 -3.24 -4.25
C VAL A 93 13.41 -2.77 -2.96
N LEU A 94 13.23 -3.51 -1.85
CA LEU A 94 13.88 -3.20 -0.58
C LEU A 94 15.41 -3.42 -0.67
N ARG A 95 15.89 -4.46 -1.38
CA ARG A 95 17.33 -4.63 -1.64
C ARG A 95 17.91 -3.46 -2.45
N ALA A 96 17.16 -2.92 -3.42
CA ALA A 96 17.57 -1.71 -4.12
C ALA A 96 17.60 -0.49 -3.18
N ALA A 97 16.60 -0.34 -2.32
CA ALA A 97 16.49 0.77 -1.36
C ALA A 97 17.60 0.78 -0.29
N GLN A 98 18.31 -0.33 -0.05
CA GLN A 98 19.53 -0.33 0.76
C GLN A 98 20.66 0.54 0.19
N LYS A 99 20.58 0.93 -1.09
CA LYS A 99 21.52 1.83 -1.76
C LYS A 99 20.95 3.24 -1.98
N ASP A 100 19.80 3.56 -1.38
CA ASP A 100 19.16 4.87 -1.55
C ASP A 100 20.07 6.01 -1.08
N LYS A 101 19.96 7.17 -1.72
CA LYS A 101 20.66 8.39 -1.32
C LYS A 101 20.29 8.84 0.10
N ASP A 102 19.05 8.61 0.52
CA ASP A 102 18.57 8.95 1.86
C ASP A 102 18.91 7.86 2.88
N THR A 103 19.61 8.27 3.94
CA THR A 103 20.02 7.38 5.03
C THR A 103 18.85 6.74 5.78
N LYS A 104 17.70 7.42 5.89
CA LYS A 104 16.51 6.86 6.53
C LYS A 104 15.93 5.70 5.72
N VAL A 105 15.84 5.90 4.39
CA VAL A 105 15.39 4.87 3.45
C VAL A 105 16.27 3.63 3.55
N ARG A 106 17.61 3.80 3.53
CA ARG A 106 18.54 2.66 3.67
C ARG A 106 18.32 1.88 4.97
N LYS A 107 18.25 2.58 6.12
CA LYS A 107 18.07 1.97 7.44
C LYS A 107 16.72 1.26 7.58
N HIS A 108 15.64 1.85 7.06
CA HIS A 108 14.33 1.19 7.08
C HIS A 108 14.29 0.00 6.12
N ALA A 109 15.00 0.04 4.99
CA ALA A 109 15.04 -1.07 4.03
C ALA A 109 15.73 -2.31 4.62
N GLU A 110 16.85 -2.11 5.34
CA GLU A 110 17.52 -3.19 6.10
C GLU A 110 16.57 -3.84 7.11
N LYS A 111 15.87 -3.03 7.91
CA LYS A 111 14.91 -3.53 8.91
C LYS A 111 13.71 -4.22 8.25
N ALA A 112 13.19 -3.68 7.16
CA ALA A 112 12.09 -4.26 6.40
C ALA A 112 12.47 -5.65 5.88
N LEU A 113 13.65 -5.80 5.27
CA LEU A 113 14.15 -7.09 4.79
C LEU A 113 14.29 -8.11 5.91
N ALA A 114 14.94 -7.74 7.02
CA ALA A 114 15.09 -8.62 8.18
C ALA A 114 13.73 -9.14 8.68
N ARG A 115 12.77 -8.22 8.82
CA ARG A 115 11.40 -8.54 9.27
C ARG A 115 10.62 -9.42 8.30
N ILE A 116 10.67 -9.12 7.00
CA ILE A 116 9.97 -9.90 5.96
C ILE A 116 10.57 -11.32 5.86
N GLN A 117 11.89 -11.44 6.02
CA GLN A 117 12.62 -12.70 5.89
C GLN A 117 12.65 -13.54 7.18
N GLY A 118 12.08 -13.04 8.28
CA GLY A 118 12.08 -13.72 9.57
C GLY A 118 13.46 -13.76 10.25
N ALA A 119 14.42 -12.95 9.81
CA ALA A 119 15.69 -12.76 10.49
C ALA A 119 15.51 -11.71 11.59
N GLN A 120 15.28 -12.14 12.83
CA GLN A 120 15.26 -11.28 14.02
C GLN A 120 16.64 -11.26 14.67
#